data_AF-A0A068NUV5-F1
#
_entry.id   AF-A0A068NUV5-F1
#
_cell.length_a   1.000
_cell.length_b   1.000
_cell.length_c   1.000
_cell.angle_alpha   90.00
_cell.angle_beta   90.00
_cell.angle_gamma   90.00
#
_symmetry.space_group_name_H-M   'P 1'
#
loop_
_entity.id
_entity.type
_entity.pdbx_description
1 polymer ?
#
loop_
_entity_poly.entity_id
_entity_poly.type
_entity_poly.pdbx_seq_one_letter_code
_entity_poly.pdbx_strand_id
1 'polypeptide(L)' 'MAPKSGMPPALTSASFFPGHTVADFTEELKGYKTAKGTVQFPHDKPLPEPLVRAMVRARMNENLASG' A
#
# COMPACT_ATOMS: atom_id res chain seq x y z
N MET A 1 -1.73 -28.22 26.99
CA MET A 1 -2.14 -28.30 25.57
C MET A 1 -3.07 -27.11 25.31
N ALA A 2 -2.71 -25.98 24.69
CA ALA A 2 -1.48 -25.46 24.10
C ALA A 2 -1.45 -23.92 24.30
N PRO A 3 -0.30 -23.27 24.56
CA PRO A 3 -0.18 -21.83 24.39
C PRO A 3 0.14 -21.52 22.92
N LYS A 4 -0.82 -20.96 22.18
CA LYS A 4 -0.58 -20.24 20.91
C LYS A 4 -1.54 -19.04 20.95
N SER A 5 -1.10 -17.79 20.93
CA SER A 5 -0.10 -17.23 20.06
C SER A 5 0.61 -16.08 20.77
N GLY A 6 1.94 -16.11 20.78
CA GLY A 6 2.71 -14.88 20.92
C GLY A 6 2.28 -13.92 19.81
N MET A 7 2.16 -12.64 20.14
CA MET A 7 2.23 -11.62 19.09
C MET A 7 3.56 -11.83 18.35
N PRO A 8 3.57 -12.03 17.02
CA PRO A 8 4.82 -12.03 16.28
C PRO A 8 5.52 -10.67 16.47
N PRO A 9 6.86 -10.60 16.39
CA PRO A 9 7.58 -9.32 16.45
C PRO A 9 6.93 -8.34 15.47
N ALA A 10 6.65 -7.12 15.92
CA ALA A 10 5.93 -6.09 15.19
C ALA A 10 6.32 -6.13 13.69
N LEU A 11 5.37 -6.56 12.85
CA LEU A 11 5.63 -6.78 11.43
C LEU A 11 5.89 -5.40 10.79
N THR A 12 7.17 -5.09 10.60
CA THR A 12 7.71 -3.79 10.16
C THR A 12 7.42 -3.50 8.67
N SER A 13 6.22 -3.81 8.18
CA SER A 13 5.81 -3.49 6.80
C SER A 13 5.05 -2.18 6.77
N ALA A 14 5.41 -1.28 5.85
CA ALA A 14 4.66 -0.06 5.63
C ALA A 14 3.39 -0.37 4.83
N SER A 15 2.23 -0.06 5.41
CA SER A 15 0.92 -0.19 4.77
C SER A 15 0.46 1.17 4.27
N PHE A 16 0.12 1.26 2.99
CA PHE A 16 -0.35 2.46 2.33
C PHE A 16 -1.81 2.27 1.88
N PHE A 17 -2.68 3.21 2.25
CA PHE A 17 -4.14 3.12 2.04
C PHE A 17 -4.68 4.24 1.14
N PRO A 18 -4.38 4.25 -0.17
CA PRO A 18 -4.87 5.29 -1.07
C PRO A 18 -6.30 5.03 -1.56
N GLY A 19 -6.94 3.94 -1.11
CA GLY A 19 -8.34 3.64 -1.40
C GLY A 19 -8.53 3.11 -2.83
N HIS A 20 -9.52 3.62 -3.54
CA HIS A 20 -9.98 3.07 -4.83
C HIS A 20 -8.92 3.21 -5.93
N THR A 21 -8.03 4.21 -5.77
CA THR A 21 -6.89 4.48 -6.65
C THR A 21 -5.95 3.28 -6.79
N VAL A 22 -5.90 2.33 -5.84
CA VAL A 22 -5.07 1.11 -5.99
C VAL A 22 -5.41 0.32 -7.25
N ALA A 23 -6.67 0.33 -7.69
CA ALA A 23 -7.10 -0.39 -8.89
C ALA A 23 -6.45 0.14 -10.18
N ASP A 24 -6.26 1.46 -10.27
CA ASP A 24 -5.64 2.14 -11.41
C ASP A 24 -4.15 1.82 -11.54
N PHE A 25 -3.48 1.54 -10.42
CA PHE A 25 -2.05 1.24 -10.35
C PHE A 25 -1.75 -0.26 -10.33
N THR A 26 -2.70 -1.13 -10.70
CA THR A 26 -2.54 -2.59 -10.63
C THR A 26 -1.35 -3.12 -11.44
N GLU A 27 -1.04 -2.53 -12.60
CA GLU A 27 0.13 -2.91 -13.40
C GLU A 27 1.45 -2.57 -12.72
N GLU A 28 1.56 -1.35 -12.20
CA GLU A 28 2.71 -0.86 -11.44
C GLU A 28 2.89 -1.61 -10.11
N LEU A 29 1.78 -2.14 -9.57
CA LEU A 29 1.73 -2.90 -8.33
C LEU A 29 1.92 -4.42 -8.51
N LYS A 30 2.12 -4.93 -9.73
CA LYS A 30 2.31 -6.38 -9.99
C LYS A 30 3.45 -7.03 -9.19
N GLY A 31 4.42 -6.25 -8.74
CA GLY A 31 5.54 -6.71 -7.91
C GLY A 31 5.37 -6.50 -6.40
N TYR A 32 4.26 -5.90 -5.97
CA TYR A 32 4.00 -5.54 -4.58
C TYR A 32 2.79 -6.29 -4.03
N LYS A 33 2.75 -6.46 -2.71
CA LYS A 33 1.62 -7.13 -2.06
C LYS A 33 0.48 -6.13 -1.91
N THR A 34 -0.63 -6.37 -2.57
CA THR A 34 -1.81 -5.49 -2.51
C THR A 34 -3.03 -6.22 -1.94
N ALA A 35 -3.92 -5.45 -1.32
CA ALA A 35 -5.25 -5.87 -0.85
C ALA A 35 -6.27 -4.82 -1.30
N LYS A 36 -7.57 -5.04 -1.05
CA LYS A 36 -8.65 -4.10 -1.44
C LYS A 36 -8.36 -2.68 -0.93
N GLY A 37 -7.85 -1.82 -1.83
CA GLY A 37 -7.47 -0.44 -1.52
C GLY A 37 -6.23 -0.25 -0.64
N THR A 38 -5.41 -1.28 -0.46
CA THR A 38 -4.17 -1.22 0.35
C THR A 38 -2.98 -1.76 -0.42
N VAL A 39 -1.83 -1.09 -0.30
CA VAL A 39 -0.54 -1.57 -0.78
C VAL A 39 0.38 -1.81 0.41
N GLN A 40 0.97 -3.00 0.48
CA GLN A 40 1.94 -3.38 1.49
C GLN A 40 3.33 -3.37 0.86
N PHE A 41 4.19 -2.46 1.34
CA PHE A 41 5.56 -2.36 0.88
C PHE A 41 6.48 -3.25 1.73
N PRO A 42 7.40 -4.01 1.10
CA PRO A 42 8.40 -4.78 1.82
C PRO A 42 9.43 -3.85 2.47
N HIS A 43 9.91 -4.19 3.67
CA HIS A 43 10.95 -3.41 4.38
C HIS A 43 12.34 -3.58 3.73
N ASP A 44 12.55 -4.71 3.06
CA ASP A 44 13.84 -5.08 2.47
C ASP A 44 14.18 -4.26 1.21
N LYS A 45 13.18 -3.59 0.62
CA LYS A 45 13.37 -2.79 -0.59
C LYS A 45 13.04 -1.33 -0.31
N PRO A 46 13.81 -0.39 -0.90
CA PRO A 46 13.46 1.02 -0.86
C PRO A 46 12.08 1.22 -1.47
N LEU A 47 11.30 2.13 -0.87
CA LEU A 47 9.99 2.51 -1.38
C LEU A 47 10.12 3.05 -2.81
N PRO A 48 9.24 2.62 -3.74
CA PRO A 48 9.24 3.15 -5.10
C PRO A 48 8.67 4.57 -5.10
N GLU A 49 9.53 5.57 -4.88
CA GLU A 49 9.18 6.99 -4.91
C GLU A 49 8.31 7.40 -6.11
N PRO A 50 8.63 7.02 -7.38
CA PRO A 50 7.82 7.41 -8.53
C PRO A 50 6.39 6.85 -8.45
N LEU A 51 6.22 5.62 -7.97
CA LEU A 51 4.93 4.97 -7.79
C LEU A 51 4.12 5.66 -6.70
N VAL A 52 4.71 5.85 -5.52
CA VAL A 52 4.05 6.54 -4.39
C VAL A 52 3.62 7.95 -4.82
N ARG A 53 4.49 8.68 -5.53
CA ARG A 53 4.19 10.03 -6.02
C ARG A 53 3.10 10.04 -7.09
N ALA A 54 3.03 9.02 -7.96
CA ALA A 54 1.94 8.89 -8.93
C ALA A 54 0.60 8.60 -8.23
N MET A 55 0.59 7.70 -7.24
CA MET A 55 -0.61 7.39 -6.45
C MET A 55 -1.11 8.61 -5.64
N VAL A 56 -0.21 9.38 -5.03
CA VAL A 56 -0.57 10.61 -4.31
C VAL A 56 -1.15 11.65 -5.25
N ARG A 57 -0.57 11.83 -6.44
CA ARG A 57 -1.10 12.77 -7.46
C ARG A 57 -2.47 12.35 -7.96
N ALA A 58 -2.68 11.06 -8.24
CA ALA A 58 -3.98 10.53 -8.62
C ALA A 58 -5.01 10.78 -7.50
N ARG A 59 -4.65 10.52 -6.23
CA ARG A 59 -5.53 10.81 -5.09
C ARG A 59 -5.85 12.29 -4.93
N MET A 60 -4.87 13.18 -5.16
CA MET A 60 -5.10 14.62 -5.15
C MET A 60 -6.06 15.04 -6.27
N ASN A 61 -5.89 14.51 -7.49
CA ASN A 61 -6.77 14.82 -8.61
C ASN A 61 -8.21 14.36 -8.35
N GLU A 62 -8.40 13.13 -7.84
CA GLU A 62 -9.70 12.60 -7.41
C GLU A 62 -10.35 13.50 -6.34
N ASN A 63 -9.56 13.95 -5.37
CA ASN A 63 -10.03 14.82 -4.29
C ASN A 63 -10.38 16.23 -4.77
N LEU A 64 -9.62 16.77 -5.73
CA LEU A 64 -9.89 18.08 -6.34
C LEU A 64 -11.08 18.04 -7.31
N ALA A 65 -11.34 16.89 -7.94
CA ALA A 65 -12.50 16.69 -8.81
C ALA A 65 -13.81 16.44 -8.04
N SER A 66 -13.72 16.07 -6.76
CA SER A 66 -14.88 15.87 -5.86
C SER A 66 -15.20 17.08 -4.98
N GLY A 67 -14.65 18.26 -5.30
CA GLY A 67 -14.90 19.53 -4.61
C GLY A 67 -16.01 20.35 -5.24
#